data_AF-A0A9C9FWL8-F1
#
_entry.id   AF-A0A9C9FWL8-F1
#
_cell.length_a   1.000
_cell.length_b   1.000
_cell.length_c   1.000
_cell.angle_alpha   90.00
_cell.angle_beta   90.00
_cell.angle_gamma   90.00
#
_symmetry.space_group_name_H-M   'P 1'
#
loop_
_entity.id
_entity.type
_entity.pdbx_description
1 polymer ?
#
loop_
_entity_poly.entity_id
_entity_poly.type
_entity_poly.pdbx_seq_one_letter_code
_entity_poly.pdbx_strand_id
1 'polypeptide(L)'
;MDGGETTRLLNSGEVPVFPNIHSMRDGSVNFSDDQHTKPDLIIYATGYRPSLDYVSDIALDENSGDPIIQDMRSVNVPGIYFVGFDNTVNFRSRYLRGIRNDTKILATTIQQALTSS
;
A
#
# COMPACT_ATOMS: atom_id res chain seq x y z
N MET A 1 5.48 -17.48 -2.45
CA MET A 1 6.92 -17.45 -2.16
C MET A 1 6.99 -18.04 -0.76
N ASP A 2 7.46 -19.27 -0.60
CA ASP A 2 7.70 -19.78 0.74
C ASP A 2 8.75 -18.88 1.36
N GLY A 3 8.49 -18.33 2.55
CA GLY A 3 9.34 -17.30 3.16
C GLY A 3 10.77 -17.75 3.47
N GLY A 4 11.17 -18.95 3.05
CA GLY A 4 12.55 -19.41 2.96
C GLY A 4 13.32 -19.18 4.24
N GLU A 5 14.37 -18.39 4.13
CA GLU A 5 15.23 -18.04 5.27
C GLU A 5 14.50 -17.21 6.33
N THR A 6 13.64 -16.27 5.94
CA THR A 6 12.84 -15.49 6.89
C THR A 6 11.95 -16.40 7.72
N THR A 7 11.24 -17.34 7.08
CA THR A 7 10.39 -18.30 7.81
C THR A 7 11.22 -19.20 8.72
N ARG A 8 12.41 -19.64 8.28
CA ARG A 8 13.32 -20.43 9.12
C ARG A 8 13.73 -19.65 10.38
N LEU A 9 14.18 -18.42 10.22
CA LEU A 9 14.64 -17.54 11.31
C LEU A 9 13.53 -17.32 12.34
N LEU A 10 12.33 -16.98 11.88
CA LEU A 10 11.17 -16.76 12.75
C LEU A 10 10.78 -18.04 13.50
N ASN A 11 10.68 -19.18 12.82
CA ASN A 11 10.28 -20.44 13.44
C ASN A 11 11.32 -21.00 14.40
N SER A 12 12.62 -20.74 14.15
CA SER A 12 13.71 -21.16 15.03
C SER A 12 13.85 -20.31 16.30
N GLY A 13 13.21 -19.14 16.35
CA GLY A 13 13.36 -18.17 17.44
C GLY A 13 14.66 -17.38 17.41
N GLU A 14 15.51 -17.56 16.38
CA GLU A 14 16.72 -16.77 16.17
C GLU A 14 16.38 -15.28 15.96
N VAL A 15 15.22 -15.00 15.34
CA VAL A 15 14.62 -13.66 15.29
C VAL A 15 13.38 -13.66 16.21
N PRO A 16 13.42 -12.96 17.35
CA PRO A 16 12.28 -12.88 18.25
C PRO A 16 11.14 -12.07 17.62
N VAL A 17 9.91 -12.57 17.77
CA VAL A 17 8.68 -11.89 17.35
C VAL A 17 7.98 -11.39 18.59
N PHE A 18 7.69 -10.09 18.61
CA PHE A 18 6.98 -9.44 19.71
C PHE A 18 5.53 -9.15 19.30
N PRO A 19 4.60 -9.02 20.27
CA PRO A 19 3.24 -8.56 20.01
C PRO A 19 3.19 -7.13 19.45
N ASN A 20 1.97 -6.64 19.22
CA ASN A 20 1.77 -5.27 18.76
C ASN A 20 2.44 -4.27 19.71
N ILE A 21 3.06 -3.25 19.12
CA ILE A 21 3.62 -2.13 19.87
C ILE A 21 2.46 -1.33 20.47
N HIS A 22 2.46 -1.15 21.80
CA HIS A 22 1.54 -0.27 22.49
C HIS A 22 2.06 1.18 22.46
N SER A 23 3.34 1.40 22.76
CA SER A 23 3.92 2.74 22.77
C SER A 23 5.43 2.72 22.57
N MET A 24 5.96 3.87 22.15
CA MET A 24 7.40 4.12 22.07
C MET A 24 7.70 5.41 22.82
N ARG A 25 8.57 5.36 23.83
CA ARG A 25 8.95 6.52 24.65
C ARG A 25 10.39 6.40 25.12
N ASP A 26 11.15 7.48 25.02
CA ASP A 26 12.52 7.58 25.54
C ASP A 26 13.46 6.46 25.04
N GLY A 27 13.25 6.04 23.78
CA GLY A 27 13.97 4.94 23.14
C GLY A 27 13.53 3.53 23.58
N SER A 28 12.56 3.41 24.48
CA SER A 28 11.92 2.14 24.85
C SER A 28 10.71 1.86 23.97
N VAL A 29 10.56 0.61 23.55
CA VAL A 29 9.37 0.07 22.88
C VAL A 29 8.62 -0.78 23.89
N ASN A 30 7.37 -0.43 24.18
CA ASN A 30 6.48 -1.17 25.07
C ASN A 30 5.45 -1.91 24.21
N PHE A 31 5.34 -3.22 24.43
CA PHE A 31 4.43 -4.10 23.70
C PHE A 31 3.09 -4.26 24.44
N SER A 32 2.09 -4.80 23.75
CA SER A 32 0.73 -4.95 24.26
C SER A 32 0.58 -5.96 25.41
N ASP A 33 1.61 -6.75 25.68
CA ASP A 33 1.68 -7.75 26.75
C ASP A 33 2.61 -7.32 27.91
N ASP A 34 2.81 -6.01 28.05
CA ASP A 34 3.65 -5.37 29.07
C ASP A 34 5.16 -5.67 28.96
N GLN A 35 5.60 -6.45 27.97
CA GLN A 35 7.03 -6.57 27.64
C GLN A 35 7.58 -5.25 27.10
N HIS A 36 8.87 -5.00 27.32
CA HIS A 36 9.55 -3.85 26.74
C HIS A 36 10.98 -4.15 26.32
N THR A 37 11.49 -3.38 25.37
CA THR A 37 12.88 -3.44 24.92
C THR A 37 13.41 -2.04 24.61
N LYS A 38 14.72 -1.85 24.71
CA LYS A 38 15.40 -0.59 24.39
C LYS A 38 16.42 -0.82 23.28
N PRO A 39 15.98 -0.80 22.01
CA PRO A 39 16.85 -1.10 20.88
C PRO A 39 17.79 0.08 20.58
N ASP A 40 18.97 -0.21 20.06
CA ASP A 40 19.90 0.81 19.55
C ASP A 40 19.42 1.47 18.24
N LEU A 41 18.60 0.75 17.47
CA LEU A 41 18.08 1.19 16.17
C LEU A 41 16.65 0.68 15.94
N ILE A 42 15.83 1.51 15.31
CA ILE A 42 14.46 1.18 14.92
C ILE A 42 14.31 1.41 13.42
N ILE A 43 13.87 0.38 12.70
CA ILE A 43 13.65 0.43 11.26
C ILE A 43 12.15 0.35 10.99
N TYR A 44 11.59 1.40 10.38
CA TYR A 44 10.19 1.43 9.97
C TYR A 44 10.01 0.71 8.62
N ALA A 45 9.67 -0.58 8.69
CA ALA A 45 9.32 -1.41 7.54
C ALA A 45 7.79 -1.50 7.32
N THR A 46 7.05 -0.42 7.62
CA THR A 46 5.58 -0.38 7.64
C THR A 46 4.94 -0.13 6.27
N GLY A 47 5.73 -0.14 5.20
CA GLY A 47 5.27 0.16 3.84
C GLY A 47 5.24 1.65 3.52
N TYR A 48 4.46 2.02 2.51
CA TYR A 48 4.40 3.38 1.94
C TYR A 48 2.95 3.80 1.73
N ARG A 49 2.72 5.11 1.65
CA ARG A 49 1.45 5.71 1.20
C ARG A 49 1.64 6.32 -0.20
N PRO A 50 0.59 6.37 -1.02
CA PRO A 50 0.66 7.08 -2.30
C PRO A 50 0.99 8.56 -2.10
N SER A 51 1.86 9.09 -2.94
CA SER A 51 2.16 10.52 -3.00
C SER A 51 1.25 11.15 -4.06
N LEU A 52 0.15 11.76 -3.65
CA LEU A 52 -0.88 12.30 -4.56
C LEU A 52 -1.06 13.82 -4.50
N ASP A 53 -0.15 14.52 -3.82
CA ASP A 53 -0.20 15.98 -3.60
C ASP A 53 -0.25 16.82 -4.89
N TYR A 54 0.08 16.22 -6.04
CA TYR A 54 0.02 16.86 -7.36
C TYR A 54 -1.39 16.86 -7.97
N VAL A 55 -2.37 16.17 -7.37
CA VAL A 55 -3.77 16.16 -7.81
C VAL A 55 -4.64 16.66 -6.67
N SER A 56 -5.11 17.90 -6.75
CA SER A 56 -6.06 18.44 -5.78
C SER A 56 -7.45 17.83 -5.95
N ASP A 57 -8.25 17.84 -4.89
CA ASP A 57 -9.69 17.57 -4.90
C ASP A 57 -10.13 16.14 -5.26
N ILE A 58 -9.23 15.15 -5.23
CA ILE A 58 -9.61 13.74 -5.37
C ILE A 58 -10.05 13.14 -4.02
N ALA A 59 -11.04 12.26 -4.06
CA ALA A 59 -11.46 11.50 -2.89
C ALA A 59 -10.39 10.46 -2.53
N LEU A 60 -9.95 10.45 -1.28
CA LEU A 60 -8.96 9.52 -0.74
C LEU A 60 -9.58 8.69 0.41
N ASP A 61 -9.16 7.44 0.54
CA ASP A 61 -9.43 6.64 1.73
C ASP A 61 -8.67 7.24 2.92
N GLU A 62 -9.36 7.54 4.01
CA GLU A 62 -8.77 8.20 5.19
C GLU A 62 -7.70 7.34 5.87
N ASN A 63 -7.78 6.02 5.76
CA ASN A 63 -6.89 5.10 6.44
C ASN A 63 -5.64 4.78 5.63
N SER A 64 -5.79 4.49 4.33
CA SER A 64 -4.68 4.12 3.45
C SER A 64 -4.07 5.31 2.70
N GLY A 65 -4.86 6.36 2.44
CA GLY A 65 -4.48 7.46 1.55
C GLY A 65 -4.56 7.09 0.07
N ASP A 66 -5.13 5.93 -0.26
CA ASP A 66 -5.37 5.53 -1.64
C ASP A 66 -6.49 6.34 -2.27
N PRO A 67 -6.45 6.62 -3.58
CA PRO A 67 -7.55 7.27 -4.25
C PRO A 67 -8.76 6.32 -4.29
N ILE A 68 -9.94 6.86 -4.00
CA ILE A 68 -11.19 6.15 -4.18
C ILE A 68 -11.49 6.12 -5.69
N ILE A 69 -11.46 4.92 -6.26
CA ILE A 69 -11.56 4.72 -7.70
C ILE A 69 -12.68 3.75 -8.08
N GLN A 70 -13.28 3.99 -9.25
CA GLN A 70 -14.21 3.07 -9.89
C GLN A 70 -13.81 2.89 -11.35
N ASP A 71 -13.62 1.65 -11.80
CA ASP A 71 -13.20 1.32 -13.16
C ASP A 71 -11.96 2.12 -13.63
N MET A 72 -10.97 2.26 -12.73
CA MET A 72 -9.74 3.03 -12.93
C MET A 72 -9.94 4.56 -13.06
N ARG A 73 -11.11 5.08 -12.66
CA ARG A 73 -11.48 6.50 -12.71
C ARG A 73 -11.59 7.07 -11.30
N SER A 74 -11.28 8.35 -11.14
CA SER A 74 -11.70 9.09 -9.95
C SER A 74 -13.22 9.05 -9.82
N VAL A 75 -13.71 8.83 -8.60
CA VAL A 75 -15.16 8.85 -8.32
C VAL A 75 -15.75 10.25 -8.29
N ASN A 76 -14.93 11.29 -8.04
CA ASN A 76 -15.41 12.64 -7.79
C ASN A 76 -14.84 13.70 -8.74
N VAL A 77 -13.78 13.40 -9.49
CA VAL A 77 -13.19 14.32 -10.46
C VAL A 77 -13.20 13.71 -11.88
N PRO A 78 -14.13 14.14 -12.75
CA PRO A 78 -14.19 13.66 -14.12
C PRO A 78 -12.87 13.89 -14.89
N GLY A 79 -12.50 12.94 -15.73
CA GLY A 79 -11.28 13.03 -16.55
C GLY A 79 -9.99 12.61 -15.85
N ILE A 80 -10.04 12.28 -14.55
CA ILE A 80 -8.89 11.72 -13.82
C ILE A 80 -8.98 10.19 -13.77
N TYR A 81 -7.85 9.57 -14.09
CA TYR A 81 -7.69 8.12 -14.20
C TYR A 81 -6.47 7.67 -13.42
N PHE A 82 -6.53 6.45 -12.87
CA PHE A 82 -5.47 5.89 -12.03
C PHE A 82 -5.04 4.51 -12.52
N VAL A 83 -3.75 4.20 -12.38
CA VAL A 83 -3.17 2.90 -12.71
C VAL A 83 -2.04 2.59 -11.75
N GLY A 84 -1.81 1.31 -11.46
CA GLY A 84 -0.74 0.88 -10.56
C GLY A 84 -1.11 0.86 -9.07
N PHE A 85 -2.38 1.10 -8.74
CA PHE A 85 -2.90 0.89 -7.39
C PHE A 85 -3.31 -0.57 -7.14
N ASP A 86 -3.49 -0.91 -5.88
CA ASP A 86 -3.88 -2.26 -5.48
C ASP A 86 -5.28 -2.62 -5.99
N ASN A 87 -5.40 -3.84 -6.52
CA ASN A 87 -6.67 -4.43 -6.91
C ASN A 87 -7.53 -3.59 -7.86
N THR A 88 -6.93 -2.70 -8.68
CA THR A 88 -7.70 -1.88 -9.64
C THR A 88 -8.38 -2.73 -10.70
N VAL A 89 -7.63 -3.66 -11.32
CA VAL A 89 -8.15 -4.65 -12.26
C VAL A 89 -8.04 -6.04 -11.66
N ASN A 90 -6.92 -6.33 -10.99
CA ASN A 90 -6.68 -7.59 -10.29
C ASN A 90 -5.57 -7.42 -9.25
N PHE A 91 -5.30 -8.48 -8.46
CA PHE A 91 -4.27 -8.45 -7.42
C PHE A 91 -2.85 -8.14 -7.90
N ARG A 92 -2.59 -8.21 -9.21
CA ARG A 92 -1.28 -7.92 -9.79
C ARG A 92 -1.12 -6.45 -10.21
N SER A 93 -2.17 -5.64 -10.13
CA SER A 93 -2.22 -4.27 -10.68
C SER A 93 -1.06 -3.37 -10.22
N ARG A 94 -0.64 -3.46 -8.95
CA ARG A 94 0.52 -2.73 -8.41
C ARG A 94 1.89 -3.17 -8.90
N TYR A 95 2.00 -4.35 -9.51
CA TYR A 95 3.28 -4.93 -9.90
C TYR A 95 3.57 -4.68 -11.37
N LEU A 96 4.85 -4.64 -11.74
CA LEU A 96 5.32 -4.37 -13.11
C LEU A 96 4.60 -5.19 -14.21
N ARG A 97 4.29 -6.46 -13.95
CA ARG A 97 3.58 -7.30 -14.93
C ARG A 97 2.09 -6.94 -15.02
N GLY A 98 1.44 -6.63 -13.90
CA GLY A 98 0.02 -6.26 -13.89
C GLY A 98 -0.19 -4.87 -14.48
N ILE A 99 0.59 -3.88 -14.04
CA ILE A 99 0.46 -2.49 -14.53
C ILE A 99 0.57 -2.41 -16.06
N ARG A 100 1.47 -3.20 -16.68
CA ARG A 100 1.60 -3.28 -18.15
C ARG A 100 0.32 -3.71 -18.85
N ASN A 101 -0.43 -4.65 -18.27
CA ASN A 101 -1.69 -5.12 -18.84
C ASN A 101 -2.81 -4.11 -18.60
N ASP A 102 -2.88 -3.57 -17.38
CA ASP A 102 -3.89 -2.62 -16.96
C ASP A 102 -3.82 -1.32 -17.76
N THR A 103 -2.63 -0.85 -18.14
CA THR A 103 -2.48 0.33 -19.01
C THR A 103 -3.19 0.19 -20.35
N LYS A 104 -3.27 -1.01 -20.93
CA LYS A 104 -3.98 -1.23 -22.21
C LYS A 104 -5.50 -1.08 -22.06
N ILE A 105 -6.01 -1.62 -20.95
CA ILE A 105 -7.42 -1.48 -20.57
C ILE A 105 -7.71 0.01 -20.37
N LEU A 106 -6.88 0.70 -19.58
CA LEU A 106 -7.04 2.12 -19.31
C LEU A 106 -7.04 2.97 -20.56
N ALA A 107 -6.11 2.72 -21.49
CA ALA A 107 -6.06 3.45 -22.77
C ALA A 107 -7.37 3.30 -23.57
N THR A 108 -7.96 2.10 -23.55
CA THR A 108 -9.24 1.83 -24.22
C THR A 108 -10.38 2.58 -23.52
N THR A 109 -10.41 2.55 -22.19
CA THR A 109 -11.37 3.27 -21.34
C THR A 109 -11.32 4.78 -21.56
N ILE A 110 -10.12 5.36 -21.68
CA ILE A 110 -9.92 6.79 -21.97
C ILE A 110 -10.40 7.12 -23.38
N GLN A 111 -10.03 6.32 -24.39
CA GLN A 111 -10.47 6.53 -25.78
C GLN A 111 -11.99 6.54 -25.90
N GLN A 112 -12.67 5.61 -25.25
CA GLN A 112 -14.13 5.53 -25.23
C GLN A 112 -14.76 6.76 -24.58
N ALA A 113 -14.22 7.22 -23.44
CA ALA A 113 -14.70 8.40 -22.74
C ALA A 113 -14.56 9.68 -23.59
N LEU A 114 -13.44 9.83 -24.30
CA LEU A 114 -13.19 10.97 -25.19
C LEU A 114 -14.07 10.97 -26.45
N THR A 115 -14.51 9.80 -26.91
CA THR A 115 -15.36 9.69 -28.11
C THR A 115 -16.85 9.80 -27.78
N SER A 116 -17.21 9.59 -26.51
CA SER A 116 -18.58 9.64 -26.01
C SER A 116 -18.95 11.00 -25.42
N SER A 117 -18.03 11.97 -25.45
CA SER A 117 -18.20 13.37 -25.03
C SER A 117 -18.41 14.25 -26.26
#